data_AF-Q4N460-F1
#
_entry.id   AF-Q4N460-F1
#
_cell.length_a   1.000
_cell.length_b   1.000
_cell.length_c   1.000
_cell.angle_alpha   90.00
_cell.angle_beta   90.00
_cell.angle_gamma   90.00
#
_symmetry.space_group_name_H-M   'P 1'
#
loop_
_entity.id
_entity.type
_entity.pdbx_description
1 polymer ?
#
loop_
_entity_poly.entity_id
_entity_poly.type
_entity_poly.pdbx_seq_one_letter_code
_entity_poly.pdbx_strand_id
1 'polypeptide(L)'
;MKLIILNVIIILIECRKVFDIEDEYLSSNLIKDEENTSILYRLTLSDVPSFTNAEDFKVDLLASQFIIVNVNNTNIQWRIKLDNRVPNHLIFYPEFTVSLLSANKKLSTWEVFIRIPKVFNFTPQLLKT
;
A
#
# COMPACT_ATOMS: atom_id res chain seq x y z
N MET A 1 20.20 -38.49 15.51
CA MET A 1 19.23 -38.04 14.49
C MET A 1 17.97 -37.43 15.13
N LYS A 2 18.12 -36.41 15.99
CA LYS A 2 17.00 -35.67 16.62
C LYS A 2 17.21 -34.15 16.64
N LEU A 3 18.41 -33.66 16.29
CA LEU A 3 18.76 -32.24 16.34
C LEU A 3 18.38 -31.45 15.07
N ILE A 4 18.25 -32.13 13.92
CA ILE A 4 18.00 -31.45 12.63
C ILE A 4 16.54 -31.00 12.51
N ILE A 5 15.61 -31.72 13.13
CA ILE A 5 14.17 -31.43 13.04
C ILE A 5 13.80 -30.17 13.84
N LEU A 6 14.51 -29.88 14.94
CA LEU A 6 14.22 -28.71 15.78
C LEU A 6 14.58 -27.39 15.08
N ASN A 7 15.70 -27.33 14.34
CA ASN A 7 16.10 -26.14 13.60
C ASN A 7 15.17 -25.82 12.42
N VAL A 8 14.63 -26.83 11.73
CA VAL A 8 13.68 -26.62 10.63
C VAL A 8 12.35 -26.07 11.15
N ILE A 9 11.92 -26.47 12.34
CA ILE A 9 10.69 -25.96 12.97
C ILE A 9 10.86 -24.50 13.42
N ILE A 10 12.03 -24.11 13.95
CA ILE A 10 12.29 -22.72 14.38
C ILE A 10 12.28 -21.76 13.17
N ILE A 11 12.88 -22.17 12.04
CA ILE A 11 12.89 -21.36 10.80
C ILE A 11 11.45 -21.20 10.23
N LEU A 12 10.61 -22.23 10.35
CA LEU A 12 9.20 -22.15 9.93
C LEU A 12 8.34 -21.28 10.85
N ILE A 13 8.72 -21.10 12.11
CA ILE A 13 7.99 -20.24 13.06
C ILE A 13 8.36 -18.76 12.86
N GLU A 14 9.61 -18.45 12.51
CA GLU A 14 10.03 -17.07 12.22
C GLU A 14 9.46 -16.53 10.90
N CYS A 15 9.20 -17.40 9.90
CA CYS A 15 8.54 -16.98 8.66
C CYS A 15 7.03 -16.73 8.79
N ARG A 16 6.37 -17.10 9.90
CA ARG A 16 4.92 -16.92 10.08
C ARG A 16 4.51 -15.60 10.75
N LYS A 17 5.46 -14.77 11.17
CA LYS A 17 5.17 -13.53 11.92
C LYS A 17 5.19 -12.22 11.11
N VAL A 18 5.05 -12.28 9.78
CA VAL A 18 5.06 -11.07 8.93
C VAL A 18 3.67 -10.73 8.35
N PHE A 19 2.64 -11.54 8.58
CA PHE A 19 1.34 -11.35 7.94
C PHE A 19 0.19 -10.87 8.83
N ASP A 20 0.43 -10.65 10.12
CA ASP A 20 -0.54 -10.01 11.01
C ASP A 20 0.14 -8.79 11.67
N ILE A 21 0.34 -7.73 10.89
CA ILE A 21 0.44 -6.40 11.51
C ILE A 21 -0.97 -6.08 11.96
N GLU A 22 -1.18 -6.10 13.27
CA GLU A 22 -2.45 -5.91 13.94
C GLU A 22 -3.20 -4.68 13.39
N ASP A 23 -4.49 -4.86 13.06
CA ASP A 23 -5.45 -3.83 12.59
C ASP A 23 -5.46 -2.54 13.43
N GLU A 24 -4.95 -2.57 14.66
CA GLU A 24 -4.89 -1.44 15.58
C GLU A 24 -3.77 -0.43 15.24
N TYR A 25 -2.60 -0.91 14.77
CA TYR A 25 -1.53 -0.04 14.21
C TYR A 25 -1.92 0.55 12.83
N LEU A 26 -2.94 -0.02 12.19
CA LEU A 26 -3.40 0.34 10.84
C LEU A 26 -4.40 1.50 10.82
N SER A 27 -5.08 1.78 11.94
CA SER A 27 -6.14 2.81 12.00
C SER A 27 -5.63 4.26 12.15
N SER A 28 -4.45 4.47 12.74
CA SER A 28 -3.88 5.81 12.95
C SER A 28 -3.08 6.35 11.77
N ASN A 29 -2.58 5.45 10.92
CA ASN A 29 -1.68 5.78 9.81
C ASN A 29 -2.40 5.99 8.48
N LEU A 30 -3.69 5.65 8.41
CA LEU A 30 -4.51 5.85 7.22
C LEU A 30 -5.58 6.90 7.48
N ILE A 31 -5.49 8.01 6.74
CA ILE A 31 -6.50 9.06 6.71
C ILE A 31 -7.24 8.96 5.38
N LYS A 32 -8.58 9.07 5.45
CA LYS A 32 -9.45 9.02 4.28
C LYS A 32 -10.19 10.33 4.16
N ASP A 33 -9.93 11.04 3.07
CA ASP A 33 -10.62 12.29 2.76
C ASP A 33 -11.59 12.04 1.60
N GLU A 34 -12.88 12.13 1.91
CA GLU A 34 -13.94 11.90 0.95
C GLU A 34 -14.25 13.19 0.18
N GLU A 35 -13.80 13.26 -1.07
CA GLU A 35 -14.10 14.38 -1.98
C GLU A 35 -15.39 14.09 -2.79
N ASN A 36 -15.86 15.09 -3.54
CA ASN A 36 -17.07 14.93 -4.35
C ASN A 36 -16.92 13.87 -5.45
N THR A 37 -15.76 13.81 -6.11
CA THR A 37 -15.53 12.93 -7.28
C THR A 37 -14.57 11.78 -6.99
N SER A 38 -13.87 11.82 -5.85
CA SER A 38 -12.85 10.83 -5.50
C SER A 38 -12.76 10.62 -3.99
N ILE A 39 -12.08 9.57 -3.58
CA ILE A 39 -11.64 9.36 -2.20
C ILE A 39 -10.13 9.41 -2.22
N LEU A 40 -9.56 10.28 -1.38
CA LEU A 40 -8.11 10.38 -1.19
C LEU A 40 -7.72 9.55 0.03
N TYR A 41 -6.90 8.55 -0.18
CA TYR A 41 -6.28 7.77 0.88
C TYR A 41 -4.89 8.33 1.13
N ARG A 42 -4.63 8.79 2.35
CA ARG A 42 -3.33 9.27 2.81
C ARG A 42 -2.77 8.29 3.83
N LEU A 43 -1.68 7.64 3.46
CA LEU A 43 -1.08 6.56 4.22
C LEU A 43 0.32 6.97 4.69
N THR A 44 0.52 7.03 6.00
CA THR A 44 1.81 7.31 6.64
C THR A 44 2.56 6.02 6.91
N LEU A 45 3.76 5.91 6.37
CA LEU A 45 4.58 4.71 6.37
C LEU A 45 5.87 4.98 7.13
N SER A 46 5.91 4.53 8.38
CA SER A 46 7.10 4.61 9.23
C SER A 46 7.97 3.37 9.09
N ASP A 47 9.22 3.47 9.55
CA ASP A 47 10.20 2.39 9.58
C ASP A 47 10.57 1.80 8.21
N VAL A 48 10.43 2.62 7.15
CA VAL A 48 10.88 2.28 5.80
C VAL A 48 12.41 2.40 5.73
N PRO A 49 13.16 1.42 5.21
CA PRO A 49 14.62 1.52 5.12
C PRO A 49 15.08 2.81 4.42
N SER A 50 16.10 3.48 4.96
CA SER A 50 16.55 4.81 4.49
C SER A 50 17.14 4.83 3.08
N PHE A 51 17.44 3.67 2.49
CA PHE A 51 17.87 3.56 1.09
C PHE A 51 16.71 3.59 0.09
N THR A 52 15.46 3.52 0.57
CA THR A 52 14.25 3.52 -0.26
C THR A 52 14.06 4.88 -0.92
N ASN A 53 13.76 4.89 -2.21
CA ASN A 53 13.44 6.08 -2.98
C ASN A 53 11.96 6.11 -3.37
N ALA A 54 11.50 7.27 -3.86
CA ALA A 54 10.13 7.44 -4.33
C ALA A 54 9.70 6.42 -5.41
N GLU A 55 10.63 6.03 -6.29
CA GLU A 55 10.39 5.06 -7.37
C GLU A 55 10.24 3.61 -6.89
N ASP A 56 10.66 3.31 -5.66
CA ASP A 56 10.50 1.98 -5.09
C ASP A 56 9.05 1.69 -4.68
N PHE A 57 8.23 2.72 -4.52
CA PHE A 57 6.83 2.59 -4.16
C PHE A 57 5.99 2.19 -5.37
N LYS A 58 5.14 1.18 -5.17
CA LYS A 58 4.15 0.73 -6.15
C LYS A 58 2.79 0.64 -5.51
N VAL A 59 1.77 1.05 -6.24
CA VAL A 59 0.38 0.99 -5.81
C VAL A 59 -0.44 0.25 -6.84
N ASP A 60 -1.00 -0.88 -6.44
CA ASP A 60 -1.78 -1.77 -7.30
C ASP A 60 -3.19 -1.99 -6.74
N LEU A 61 -4.11 -2.41 -7.62
CA LEU A 61 -5.45 -2.82 -7.24
C LEU A 61 -5.54 -4.36 -7.19
N LEU A 62 -5.93 -4.92 -6.05
CA LEU A 62 -6.18 -6.35 -5.87
C LEU A 62 -7.69 -6.63 -5.78
N ALA A 63 -8.16 -7.55 -6.63
CA ALA A 63 -9.53 -8.07 -6.64
C ALA A 63 -10.62 -6.98 -6.63
N SER A 64 -10.30 -5.81 -7.17
CA SER A 64 -11.18 -4.64 -7.27
C SER A 64 -11.69 -4.05 -5.95
N GLN A 65 -11.14 -4.53 -4.83
CA GLN A 65 -11.62 -4.22 -3.48
C GLN A 65 -10.51 -3.71 -2.56
N PHE A 66 -9.25 -3.94 -2.93
CA PHE A 66 -8.12 -3.57 -2.11
C PHE A 66 -7.10 -2.80 -2.92
N ILE A 67 -6.59 -1.72 -2.35
CA ILE A 67 -5.33 -1.13 -2.80
C ILE A 67 -4.20 -1.86 -2.08
N ILE A 68 -3.13 -2.15 -2.80
CA ILE A 68 -1.89 -2.66 -2.22
C ILE A 68 -0.79 -1.63 -2.47
N VAL A 69 -0.15 -1.18 -1.40
CA VAL A 69 1.06 -0.35 -1.46
C VAL A 69 2.24 -1.25 -1.14
N ASN A 70 3.19 -1.37 -2.07
CA ASN A 70 4.40 -2.16 -1.93
C ASN A 70 5.63 -1.25 -2.00
N VAL A 71 6.65 -1.57 -1.22
CA VAL A 71 7.97 -0.95 -1.34
C VAL A 71 8.95 -1.98 -1.88
N ASN A 72 9.43 -1.78 -3.11
CA ASN A 72 10.37 -2.69 -3.77
C ASN A 72 11.63 -2.90 -2.92
N ASN A 73 12.25 -4.07 -3.06
CA ASN A 73 13.49 -4.43 -2.33
C ASN A 73 13.32 -4.46 -0.79
N THR A 74 12.09 -4.50 -0.31
CA THR A 74 11.74 -4.67 1.10
C THR A 74 10.60 -5.68 1.23
N ASN A 75 10.30 -6.08 2.47
CA ASN A 75 9.12 -6.91 2.78
C ASN A 75 7.91 -6.06 3.18
N ILE A 76 7.95 -4.75 2.91
CA ILE A 76 6.93 -3.82 3.35
C ILE A 76 5.79 -3.80 2.32
N GLN A 77 4.60 -4.20 2.78
CA GLN A 77 3.36 -4.20 2.02
C GLN A 77 2.21 -3.73 2.92
N TRP A 78 1.37 -2.85 2.38
CA TRP A 78 0.10 -2.46 3.00
C TRP A 78 -1.07 -2.81 2.10
N ARG A 79 -2.15 -3.28 2.72
CA ARG A 79 -3.41 -3.58 2.05
C ARG A 79 -4.51 -2.70 2.62
N ILE A 80 -5.06 -1.82 1.81
CA ILE A 80 -6.15 -0.92 2.18
C ILE A 80 -7.43 -1.41 1.55
N LYS A 81 -8.46 -1.67 2.35
CA LYS A 81 -9.80 -1.98 1.84
C LYS A 81 -10.47 -0.70 1.32
N LEU A 82 -10.92 -0.76 0.07
CA LEU A 82 -11.68 0.33 -0.54
C LEU A 82 -13.09 0.41 0.06
N ASP A 83 -13.58 1.64 0.23
CA ASP A 83 -14.95 1.88 0.67
C ASP A 83 -15.93 1.60 -0.47
N ASN A 84 -15.55 2.01 -1.68
CA ASN A 84 -16.27 1.71 -2.92
C ASN A 84 -15.44 0.78 -3.80
N ARG A 85 -16.05 -0.30 -4.29
CA ARG A 85 -15.38 -1.24 -5.19
C ARG A 85 -15.15 -0.60 -6.54
N VAL A 86 -13.97 -0.83 -7.10
CA VAL A 86 -13.74 -0.58 -8.53
C VAL A 86 -14.54 -1.63 -9.33
N PRO A 87 -15.18 -1.29 -10.44
CA PRO A 87 -15.86 -2.29 -11.25
C PRO A 87 -14.89 -3.34 -11.81
N ASN A 88 -15.24 -4.63 -11.68
CA ASN A 88 -14.34 -5.75 -12.02
C ASN A 88 -13.93 -5.86 -13.50
N HIS A 89 -14.68 -5.21 -14.40
CA HIS A 89 -14.39 -5.20 -15.84
C HIS A 89 -13.37 -4.12 -16.23
N LEU A 90 -12.88 -3.34 -15.26
CA LEU A 90 -11.93 -2.26 -15.50
C LEU A 90 -10.52 -2.67 -15.11
N ILE A 91 -9.59 -2.38 -16.02
CA ILE A 91 -8.18 -2.28 -15.68
C ILE A 91 -7.99 -0.87 -15.12
N PHE A 92 -7.71 -0.78 -13.83
CA PHE A 92 -7.54 0.49 -13.12
C PHE A 92 -6.16 0.53 -12.50
N TYR A 93 -5.41 1.58 -12.83
CA TYR A 93 -4.12 1.90 -12.24
C TYR A 93 -4.33 3.09 -11.30
N PRO A 94 -4.25 2.89 -9.97
CA PRO A 94 -4.42 3.98 -9.02
C PRO A 94 -3.38 5.07 -9.27
N GLU A 95 -3.84 6.31 -9.37
CA GLU A 95 -2.94 7.46 -9.33
C GLU A 95 -2.43 7.62 -7.90
N PHE A 96 -1.12 7.71 -7.74
CA PHE A 96 -0.51 7.90 -6.44
C PHE A 96 0.69 8.86 -6.49
N THR A 97 0.94 9.52 -5.38
CA THR A 97 2.14 10.31 -5.14
C THR A 97 2.75 9.94 -3.80
N VAL A 98 4.07 10.11 -3.69
CA VAL A 98 4.83 9.77 -2.48
C VAL A 98 5.70 10.94 -2.07
N SER A 99 5.78 11.18 -0.77
CA SER A 99 6.54 12.27 -0.17
C SER A 99 7.33 11.74 1.02
N LEU A 100 8.61 12.10 1.11
CA LEU A 100 9.43 11.81 2.28
C LEU A 100 9.08 12.82 3.39
N LEU A 101 8.58 12.35 4.53
CA LEU A 101 8.28 13.21 5.69
C LEU A 101 9.51 13.41 6.57
N SER A 102 10.23 12.34 6.86
CA SER A 102 11.47 12.40 7.64
C SER A 102 12.38 11.22 7.35
N ALA A 103 13.67 11.39 7.55
CA ALA A 103 14.65 10.31 7.46
C ALA A 103 15.70 10.45 8.55
N ASN A 104 16.15 9.30 9.05
CA ASN A 104 17.36 9.16 9.84
C ASN A 104 18.34 8.23 9.12
N LYS A 105 19.46 7.88 9.77
CA LYS A 105 20.51 7.05 9.14
C LYS A 105 20.03 5.69 8.64
N LYS A 106 19.01 5.09 9.27
CA LYS A 106 18.58 3.71 8.99
C LYS A 106 17.15 3.61 8.47
N LEU A 107 16.28 4.51 8.93
CA LEU A 107 14.85 4.45 8.72
C LEU A 107 14.33 5.80 8.23
N SER A 108 13.20 5.75 7.54
CA SER A 108 12.51 6.87 6.96
C SER A 108 11.00 6.72 7.16
N THR A 109 10.33 7.87 7.19
CA THR A 109 8.88 7.96 7.22
C THR A 109 8.42 8.62 5.94
N TRP A 110 7.53 7.95 5.23
CA TRP A 110 6.96 8.39 3.96
C TRP A 110 5.46 8.62 4.09
N GLU A 111 4.92 9.44 3.21
CA GLU A 111 3.50 9.63 3.03
C GLU A 111 3.12 9.24 1.61
N VAL A 112 2.09 8.40 1.47
CA VAL A 112 1.57 7.93 0.19
C VAL A 112 0.15 8.43 0.02
N PHE A 113 -0.08 9.20 -1.03
CA PHE A 113 -1.39 9.69 -1.41
C PHE A 113 -1.90 8.87 -2.56
N ILE A 114 -3.11 8.34 -2.44
CA ILE A 114 -3.72 7.46 -3.44
C ILE A 114 -5.12 7.98 -3.73
N ARG A 115 -5.38 8.33 -4.99
CA ARG A 115 -6.66 8.88 -5.42
C ARG A 115 -7.50 7.80 -6.09
N ILE A 116 -8.70 7.56 -5.57
CA ILE A 116 -9.66 6.61 -6.14
C ILE A 116 -10.91 7.35 -6.60
N PRO A 117 -11.22 7.38 -7.91
CA PRO A 117 -12.46 7.98 -8.40
C PRO A 117 -13.70 7.28 -7.84
N LYS A 118 -14.73 8.05 -7.50
CA LYS A 118 -16.07 7.52 -7.17
C LYS A 118 -16.86 7.18 -8.43
N VAL A 119 -16.58 7.89 -9.53
CA VAL A 119 -17.25 7.73 -10.82
C VAL A 119 -16.21 7.40 -11.87
N PHE A 120 -16.39 6.27 -12.55
CA PHE A 120 -15.60 5.87 -13.68
C PHE A 120 -16.38 6.25 -14.94
N ASN A 121 -16.02 7.36 -15.58
CA ASN A 121 -16.74 7.87 -16.75
C ASN A 121 -16.01 7.44 -18.03
N PHE A 122 -16.69 6.70 -18.90
CA PHE A 122 -16.09 6.05 -20.08
C PHE A 122 -16.30 6.82 -21.38
N THR A 123 -16.96 7.97 -21.32
CA THR A 123 -17.21 8.77 -22.51
C THR A 123 -15.89 9.42 -22.94
N PRO A 124 -15.30 9.06 -24.09
CA PRO A 124 -14.09 9.71 -24.58
C PRO A 124 -14.40 11.20 -24.74
N GLN A 125 -13.72 12.03 -23.96
CA GLN A 125 -13.81 13.47 -24.14
C GLN A 125 -12.99 13.81 -25.38
N LEU A 126 -13.65 14.32 -26.41
CA LEU A 126 -12.98 14.97 -27.53
C LEU A 126 -12.11 16.10 -26.95
N LEU A 127 -10.79 15.92 -27.01
CA LEU A 127 -9.84 16.99 -26.75
C LEU A 127 -10.18 18.12 -27.74
N LYS A 128 -10.73 19.22 -27.23
CA LYS A 128 -10.89 20.43 -28.01
C LYS A 128 -9.48 20.98 -28.27
N THR A 129 -8.99 20.76 -29.49
CA THR A 129 -7.86 21.50 -30.07
C THR A 129 -8.20 22.96 -30.26
#